data_AF-A0A553ACA8-F1
#
_entry.id   AF-A0A553ACA8-F1
#
_cell.length_a   1.000
_cell.length_b   1.000
_cell.length_c   1.000
_cell.angle_alpha   90.00
_cell.angle_beta   90.00
_cell.angle_gamma   90.00
#
_symmetry.space_group_name_H-M   'P 1'
#
loop_
_entity.id
_entity.type
_entity.pdbx_description
1 polymer ?
#
loop_
_entity_poly.entity_id
_entity_poly.type
_entity_poly.pdbx_seq_one_letter_code
_entity_poly.pdbx_strand_id
1 'polypeptide(L)'
;MTTINKLFESEFPSILLLKAGEISNKWSSLISEKLDKNRSYSEPFESVGTKEEIEIYNKAQKFIAMQNAVEDIDIVFTFLQVDRNKILELHPNLNTQENYYKYHFENFIIRTYTIIDSLGKLGDSLYKTEIKDCNCYKLKEKIKNEYPEIALSLENILTYSDENKTRRHTKIHSGEIEISEVRNIPFWEDYADVLPEIFDLKNPILLSMTNEKIEQMIAELKSYVVGLIEKINVFLDKSIDKI
;
A
#
# COMPACT_ATOMS: atom_id res chain seq x y z
N MET A 1 -27.37 26.82 2.68
CA MET A 1 -26.72 25.52 2.99
C MET A 1 -26.27 24.92 1.67
N THR A 2 -25.25 25.53 1.09
CA THR A 2 -24.80 25.29 -0.28
C THR A 2 -23.30 25.51 -0.24
N THR A 3 -22.53 24.63 -0.89
CA THR A 3 -21.04 24.59 -0.98
C THR A 3 -20.31 23.62 -0.05
N ILE A 4 -20.66 22.32 -0.11
CA ILE A 4 -19.71 21.20 0.17
C ILE A 4 -19.90 20.12 -0.90
N ASN A 5 -19.97 20.51 -2.18
CA ASN A 5 -20.12 19.57 -3.31
C ASN A 5 -19.22 19.95 -4.49
N LYS A 6 -18.06 20.57 -4.25
CA LYS A 6 -17.12 20.99 -5.30
C LYS A 6 -15.64 20.72 -5.00
N LEU A 7 -15.33 19.80 -4.08
CA LEU A 7 -13.95 19.46 -3.70
C LEU A 7 -13.52 18.02 -4.05
N PHE A 8 -14.34 17.25 -4.78
CA PHE A 8 -14.05 15.85 -5.12
C PHE A 8 -14.10 15.52 -6.62
N GLU A 9 -13.97 16.54 -7.48
CA GLU A 9 -13.69 16.32 -8.91
C GLU A 9 -12.17 16.26 -9.12
N SER A 10 -11.51 15.22 -8.60
CA SER A 10 -10.24 14.77 -9.16
C SER A 10 -10.54 13.56 -10.05
N GLU A 11 -10.56 13.78 -11.36
CA GLU A 11 -10.75 12.78 -12.42
C GLU A 11 -9.60 11.76 -12.51
N PHE A 12 -9.27 11.10 -11.42
CA PHE A 12 -8.43 9.92 -11.41
C PHE A 12 -9.00 8.94 -10.38
N PRO A 13 -9.65 7.84 -10.79
CA PRO A 13 -9.33 6.60 -10.11
C PRO A 13 -7.80 6.51 -10.19
N SER A 14 -7.10 6.59 -9.06
CA SER A 14 -5.64 6.60 -9.08
C SER A 14 -5.17 5.44 -9.96
N ILE A 15 -4.20 5.65 -10.86
CA ILE A 15 -3.67 4.61 -11.75
C ILE A 15 -3.40 3.30 -10.98
N LEU A 16 -3.06 3.44 -9.70
CA LEU A 16 -3.02 2.42 -8.68
C LEU A 16 -4.28 1.52 -8.64
N LEU A 17 -5.47 2.10 -8.45
CA LEU A 17 -6.76 1.41 -8.43
C LEU A 17 -7.13 0.82 -9.79
N LEU A 18 -6.75 1.46 -10.90
CA LEU A 18 -6.96 0.88 -12.24
C LEU A 18 -6.11 -0.40 -12.43
N LYS A 19 -4.81 -0.33 -12.12
CA LYS A 19 -3.88 -1.46 -12.23
C LYS A 19 -4.18 -2.58 -11.23
N ALA A 20 -4.64 -2.24 -10.03
CA ALA A 20 -5.15 -3.21 -9.06
C ALA A 20 -6.50 -3.80 -9.51
N GLY A 21 -7.34 -2.99 -10.16
CA GLY A 21 -8.67 -3.36 -10.62
C GLY A 21 -8.70 -4.40 -11.74
N GLU A 22 -7.75 -4.35 -12.69
CA GLU A 22 -7.69 -5.31 -13.81
C GLU A 22 -7.56 -6.77 -13.31
N ILE A 23 -6.66 -7.02 -12.37
CA ILE A 23 -6.46 -8.37 -11.80
C ILE A 23 -7.46 -8.68 -10.69
N SER A 24 -7.93 -7.66 -9.95
CA SER A 24 -9.08 -7.79 -9.06
C SER A 24 -10.28 -8.42 -9.76
N ASN A 25 -10.64 -7.91 -10.94
CA ASN A 25 -11.80 -8.38 -11.70
C ASN A 25 -11.60 -9.82 -12.17
N LYS A 26 -10.41 -10.16 -12.67
CA LYS A 26 -10.08 -11.51 -13.14
C LYS A 26 -10.14 -12.53 -12.00
N TRP A 27 -9.51 -12.23 -10.87
CA TRP A 27 -9.51 -13.09 -9.69
C TRP A 27 -10.89 -13.20 -9.05
N SER A 28 -11.61 -12.08 -8.94
CA SER A 28 -12.96 -12.05 -8.38
C SER A 28 -13.95 -12.84 -9.23
N SER A 29 -13.86 -12.76 -10.57
CA SER A 29 -14.67 -13.57 -11.49
C SER A 29 -14.41 -15.06 -11.28
N LEU A 30 -13.14 -15.47 -11.29
CA LEU A 30 -12.76 -16.89 -11.11
C LEU A 30 -13.20 -17.44 -9.75
N ILE A 31 -13.00 -16.68 -8.67
CA ILE A 31 -13.47 -17.06 -7.33
C ILE A 31 -15.00 -17.18 -7.33
N SER A 32 -15.71 -16.21 -7.91
CA SER A 32 -17.17 -16.19 -7.96
C SER A 32 -17.74 -17.32 -8.84
N GLU A 33 -17.03 -17.77 -9.86
CA GLU A 33 -17.42 -18.91 -10.69
C GLU A 33 -17.32 -20.23 -9.94
N LYS A 34 -16.35 -20.37 -9.03
CA LYS A 34 -16.14 -21.59 -8.26
C LYS A 34 -16.95 -21.67 -6.96
N LEU A 35 -17.54 -20.56 -6.51
CA LEU A 35 -18.42 -20.53 -5.34
C LEU A 35 -19.89 -20.66 -5.78
N ASP A 36 -20.66 -21.49 -5.08
CA ASP A 36 -22.10 -21.65 -5.38
C ASP A 36 -22.88 -20.38 -5.00
N LYS A 37 -23.33 -19.66 -6.04
CA LYS A 37 -24.05 -18.39 -5.91
C LYS A 37 -25.45 -18.52 -5.31
N ASN A 38 -25.98 -19.74 -5.17
CA ASN A 38 -27.35 -19.97 -4.71
C ASN A 38 -27.46 -20.30 -3.21
N ARG A 39 -26.34 -20.31 -2.47
CA ARG A 39 -26.36 -20.54 -1.01
C ARG A 39 -26.56 -19.24 -0.25
N SER A 40 -27.65 -19.19 0.53
CA SER A 40 -27.88 -18.15 1.54
C SER A 40 -27.09 -18.49 2.80
N TYR A 41 -26.04 -17.73 3.10
CA TYR A 41 -25.22 -17.92 4.29
C TYR A 41 -25.84 -17.20 5.50
N SER A 42 -26.65 -17.91 6.29
CA SER A 42 -27.07 -17.45 7.62
C SER A 42 -26.10 -17.87 8.73
N GLU A 43 -25.13 -18.73 8.42
CA GLU A 43 -24.08 -19.24 9.30
C GLU A 43 -22.68 -18.92 8.72
N PRO A 44 -21.61 -18.94 9.53
CA PRO A 44 -20.24 -18.73 9.05
C PRO A 44 -19.90 -19.66 7.89
N PHE A 45 -19.30 -19.13 6.82
CA PHE A 45 -19.00 -19.90 5.60
C PHE A 45 -18.21 -21.19 5.88
N GLU A 46 -17.33 -21.14 6.88
CA GLU A 46 -16.49 -22.26 7.33
C GLU A 46 -17.28 -23.43 7.93
N SER A 47 -18.53 -23.22 8.38
CA SER A 47 -19.38 -24.29 8.95
C SER A 47 -20.30 -24.95 7.93
N VAL A 48 -20.55 -24.30 6.79
CA VAL A 48 -21.54 -24.75 5.80
C VAL A 48 -20.96 -25.03 4.41
N GLY A 49 -19.73 -24.59 4.14
CA GLY A 49 -19.03 -24.85 2.88
C GLY A 49 -18.50 -26.28 2.76
N THR A 50 -18.39 -26.77 1.53
CA THR A 50 -17.56 -27.95 1.23
C THR A 50 -16.08 -27.64 1.45
N LYS A 51 -15.23 -28.67 1.56
CA LYS A 51 -13.78 -28.47 1.72
C LYS A 51 -13.17 -27.60 0.62
N GLU A 52 -13.62 -27.79 -0.61
CA GLU A 52 -13.15 -27.03 -1.77
C GLU A 52 -13.61 -25.57 -1.72
N GLU A 53 -14.89 -25.32 -1.43
CA GLU A 53 -15.43 -23.98 -1.23
C GLU A 53 -14.69 -23.23 -0.10
N ILE A 54 -14.43 -23.91 1.02
CA ILE A 54 -13.68 -23.34 2.15
C ILE A 54 -12.24 -23.00 1.72
N GLU A 55 -11.59 -23.85 0.94
CA GLU A 55 -10.25 -23.57 0.39
C GLU A 55 -10.25 -22.32 -0.50
N ILE A 56 -11.23 -22.20 -1.40
CA ILE A 56 -11.38 -21.06 -2.32
C ILE A 56 -11.70 -19.78 -1.53
N TYR A 57 -12.63 -19.84 -0.60
CA TYR A 57 -12.97 -18.72 0.29
C TYR A 57 -11.74 -18.25 1.07
N ASN A 58 -10.94 -19.17 1.61
CA ASN A 58 -9.71 -18.84 2.32
C ASN A 58 -8.63 -18.22 1.42
N LYS A 59 -8.57 -18.56 0.13
CA LYS A 59 -7.71 -17.87 -0.85
C LYS A 59 -8.26 -16.46 -1.13
N ALA A 60 -9.56 -16.34 -1.32
CA ALA A 60 -10.26 -15.07 -1.55
C ALA A 60 -10.04 -14.07 -0.42
N GLN A 61 -10.17 -14.49 0.84
CA GLN A 61 -9.93 -13.63 2.00
C GLN A 61 -8.49 -13.10 2.06
N LYS A 62 -7.49 -13.91 1.70
CA LYS A 62 -6.09 -13.47 1.64
C LYS A 62 -5.85 -12.48 0.49
N PHE A 63 -6.51 -12.71 -0.65
CA PHE A 63 -6.47 -11.79 -1.78
C PHE A 63 -7.12 -10.44 -1.43
N ILE A 64 -8.30 -10.45 -0.81
CA ILE A 64 -8.99 -9.24 -0.33
C ILE A 64 -8.12 -8.49 0.69
N ALA A 65 -7.47 -9.18 1.63
CA ALA A 65 -6.57 -8.54 2.58
C ALA A 65 -5.42 -7.78 1.90
N MET A 66 -4.89 -8.32 0.80
CA MET A 66 -3.89 -7.64 -0.03
C MET A 66 -4.47 -6.42 -0.75
N GLN A 67 -5.70 -6.51 -1.28
CA GLN A 67 -6.38 -5.39 -1.94
C GLN A 67 -6.67 -4.25 -0.97
N ASN A 68 -7.17 -4.55 0.22
CA ASN A 68 -7.40 -3.55 1.27
C ASN A 68 -6.11 -2.79 1.61
N ALA A 69 -4.95 -3.48 1.62
CA ALA A 69 -3.67 -2.82 1.84
C ALA A 69 -3.27 -1.88 0.68
N VAL A 70 -3.70 -2.15 -0.56
CA VAL A 70 -3.54 -1.24 -1.70
C VAL A 70 -4.47 -0.03 -1.57
N GLU A 71 -5.73 -0.23 -1.16
CA GLU A 71 -6.68 0.85 -0.90
C GLU A 71 -6.21 1.76 0.25
N ASP A 72 -5.65 1.18 1.32
CA ASP A 72 -5.05 1.94 2.42
C ASP A 72 -3.91 2.86 1.94
N ILE A 73 -3.14 2.46 0.92
CA ILE A 73 -2.08 3.32 0.33
C ILE A 73 -2.70 4.52 -0.40
N ASP A 74 -3.82 4.34 -1.08
CA ASP A 74 -4.54 5.43 -1.75
C ASP A 74 -5.03 6.47 -0.73
N ILE A 75 -5.51 6.00 0.42
CA ILE A 75 -5.85 6.85 1.58
C ILE A 75 -4.61 7.63 2.06
N VAL A 76 -3.43 6.98 2.15
CA VAL A 76 -2.19 7.68 2.51
C VAL A 76 -1.85 8.79 1.51
N PHE A 77 -2.02 8.56 0.20
CA PHE A 77 -1.81 9.62 -0.79
C PHE A 77 -2.78 10.79 -0.64
N THR A 78 -4.04 10.50 -0.29
CA THR A 78 -5.03 11.55 0.01
C THR A 78 -4.55 12.45 1.16
N PHE A 79 -3.99 11.87 2.22
CA PHE A 79 -3.43 12.64 3.33
C PHE A 79 -2.16 13.41 2.97
N LEU A 80 -1.28 12.84 2.15
CA LEU A 80 -0.07 13.54 1.69
C LEU A 80 -0.38 14.75 0.80
N GLN A 81 -1.54 14.77 0.15
CA GLN A 81 -2.00 15.83 -0.75
C GLN A 81 -2.90 16.89 -0.07
N VAL A 82 -3.02 16.86 1.27
CA VAL A 82 -3.82 17.85 2.00
C VAL A 82 -3.29 19.27 1.80
N ASP A 83 -4.19 20.26 1.90
CA ASP A 83 -3.82 21.67 1.95
C ASP A 83 -2.92 21.94 3.16
N ARG A 84 -1.64 22.17 2.87
CA ARG A 84 -0.56 22.24 3.86
C ARG A 84 -0.77 23.34 4.90
N ASN A 85 -1.39 24.44 4.50
CA ASN A 85 -1.69 25.57 5.37
C ASN A 85 -2.70 25.22 6.47
N LYS A 86 -3.45 24.13 6.32
CA LYS A 86 -4.45 23.67 7.27
C LYS A 86 -3.97 22.54 8.16
N ILE A 87 -2.77 22.00 7.94
CA ILE A 87 -2.29 20.82 8.67
C ILE A 87 -2.29 21.06 10.17
N LEU A 88 -1.68 22.16 10.63
CA LEU A 88 -1.58 22.46 12.06
C LEU A 88 -2.92 22.93 12.66
N GLU A 89 -3.84 23.45 11.83
CA GLU A 89 -5.21 23.75 12.25
C GLU A 89 -6.02 22.46 12.48
N LEU A 90 -5.93 21.52 11.55
CA LEU A 90 -6.64 20.23 11.60
C LEU A 90 -6.03 19.26 12.61
N HIS A 91 -4.73 19.41 12.88
CA HIS A 91 -3.96 18.53 13.77
C HIS A 91 -3.13 19.36 14.77
N PRO A 92 -3.79 20.05 15.72
CA PRO A 92 -3.12 20.99 16.64
C PRO A 92 -2.14 20.34 17.62
N ASN A 93 -2.16 19.01 17.74
CA ASN A 93 -1.21 18.25 18.56
C ASN A 93 0.11 17.96 17.83
N LEU A 94 0.22 18.31 16.54
CA LEU A 94 1.47 18.19 15.81
C LEU A 94 2.34 19.42 16.05
N ASN A 95 3.62 19.18 16.34
CA ASN A 95 4.57 20.27 16.58
C ASN A 95 5.05 20.94 15.28
N THR A 96 5.00 20.23 14.16
CA THR A 96 5.52 20.67 12.85
C THR A 96 4.76 20.01 11.71
N GLN A 97 4.70 20.67 10.55
CA GLN A 97 4.24 20.06 9.30
C GLN A 97 5.15 18.90 8.89
N GLU A 98 6.45 19.00 9.13
CA GLU A 98 7.38 17.89 8.89
C GLU A 98 6.92 16.58 9.57
N ASN A 99 6.44 16.66 10.82
CA ASN A 99 5.96 15.49 11.55
C ASN A 99 4.70 14.86 10.93
N TYR A 100 3.82 15.68 10.34
CA TYR A 100 2.67 15.19 9.58
C TYR A 100 3.13 14.32 8.41
N TYR A 101 4.05 14.83 7.59
CA TYR A 101 4.55 14.11 6.42
C TYR A 101 5.33 12.85 6.80
N LYS A 102 6.17 12.93 7.85
CA LYS A 102 6.84 11.74 8.40
C LYS A 102 5.84 10.66 8.78
N TYR A 103 4.80 11.00 9.53
CA TYR A 103 3.79 10.04 9.96
C TYR A 103 3.11 9.32 8.79
N HIS A 104 2.69 10.06 7.76
CA HIS A 104 2.02 9.46 6.61
C HIS A 104 2.99 8.64 5.74
N PHE A 105 4.26 9.04 5.64
CA PHE A 105 5.29 8.26 4.96
C PHE A 105 5.61 6.94 5.70
N GLU A 106 5.65 6.94 7.03
CA GLU A 106 5.77 5.70 7.81
C GLU A 106 4.61 4.74 7.54
N ASN A 107 3.38 5.27 7.50
CA ASN A 107 2.20 4.50 7.16
C ASN A 107 2.29 3.92 5.74
N PHE A 108 2.78 4.70 4.77
CA PHE A 108 3.05 4.21 3.41
C PHE A 108 3.98 2.98 3.40
N ILE A 109 5.10 3.03 4.12
CA ILE A 109 6.06 1.92 4.20
C ILE A 109 5.39 0.67 4.79
N ILE A 110 4.65 0.85 5.90
CA ILE A 110 3.97 -0.26 6.60
C ILE A 110 2.95 -0.93 5.68
N ARG A 111 2.10 -0.16 5.00
CA ARG A 111 1.06 -0.69 4.11
C ARG A 111 1.65 -1.36 2.88
N THR A 112 2.69 -0.76 2.30
CA THR A 112 3.45 -1.37 1.19
C THR A 112 3.95 -2.77 1.55
N TYR A 113 4.54 -2.94 2.72
CA TYR A 113 5.05 -4.25 3.12
C TYR A 113 3.93 -5.22 3.55
N THR A 114 2.80 -4.70 4.00
CA THR A 114 1.59 -5.51 4.31
C THR A 114 1.06 -6.21 3.05
N ILE A 115 1.18 -5.57 1.87
CA ILE A 115 0.86 -6.20 0.57
C ILE A 115 1.75 -7.44 0.36
N ILE A 116 3.06 -7.31 0.59
CA ILE A 116 4.04 -8.39 0.39
C ILE A 116 3.83 -9.53 1.40
N ASP A 117 3.54 -9.21 2.66
CA ASP A 117 3.23 -10.21 3.69
C ASP A 117 1.94 -10.97 3.33
N SER A 118 0.92 -10.27 2.82
CA SER A 118 -0.34 -10.88 2.37
C SER A 118 -0.15 -11.75 1.14
N LEU A 119 0.69 -11.32 0.19
CA LEU A 119 1.06 -12.10 -0.99
C LEU A 119 1.74 -13.43 -0.61
N GLY A 120 2.63 -13.41 0.38
CA GLY A 120 3.29 -14.63 0.88
C GLY A 120 2.30 -15.65 1.43
N LYS A 121 1.31 -15.18 2.21
CA LYS A 121 0.22 -16.03 2.75
C LYS A 121 -0.70 -16.55 1.65
N LEU A 122 -1.01 -15.72 0.65
CA LEU A 122 -1.80 -16.16 -0.50
C LEU A 122 -1.04 -17.23 -1.29
N GLY A 123 0.23 -17.00 -1.58
CA GLY A 123 1.08 -17.96 -2.27
C GLY A 123 1.24 -19.28 -1.53
N ASP A 124 1.39 -19.27 -0.20
CA ASP A 124 1.37 -20.50 0.61
C ASP A 124 0.09 -21.31 0.41
N SER A 125 -1.05 -20.62 0.32
CA SER A 125 -2.36 -21.21 0.09
C SER A 125 -2.54 -21.75 -1.35
N LEU A 126 -1.93 -21.09 -2.34
CA LEU A 126 -2.00 -21.50 -3.75
C LEU A 126 -1.12 -22.73 -4.01
N TYR A 127 0.08 -22.75 -3.44
CA TYR A 127 1.06 -23.82 -3.66
C TYR A 127 1.06 -24.89 -2.56
N LYS A 128 0.14 -24.80 -1.60
CA LYS A 128 -0.08 -25.77 -0.52
C LYS A 128 1.22 -26.13 0.22
N THR A 129 2.02 -25.10 0.53
CA THR A 129 3.35 -25.30 1.11
C THR A 129 3.36 -25.51 2.63
N GLU A 130 2.25 -25.21 3.31
CA GLU A 130 2.02 -25.39 4.75
C GLU A 130 3.07 -24.71 5.64
N ILE A 131 3.56 -23.54 5.22
CA ILE A 131 4.61 -22.82 5.93
C ILE A 131 3.99 -22.03 7.08
N LYS A 132 4.39 -22.34 8.31
CA LYS A 132 4.03 -21.51 9.47
C LYS A 132 4.64 -20.11 9.36
N ASP A 133 3.81 -19.09 9.61
CA ASP A 133 4.17 -17.67 9.51
C ASP A 133 4.83 -17.37 8.15
N CYS A 134 4.14 -17.78 7.07
CA CYS A 134 4.66 -17.65 5.72
C CYS A 134 4.83 -16.18 5.31
N ASN A 135 5.93 -15.93 4.59
CA ASN A 135 6.22 -14.69 3.89
C ASN A 135 6.81 -15.02 2.51
N CYS A 136 6.92 -14.01 1.64
CA CYS A 136 7.41 -14.21 0.27
C CYS A 136 8.81 -14.86 0.20
N TYR A 137 9.71 -14.57 1.15
CA TYR A 137 11.05 -15.19 1.18
C TYR A 137 10.97 -16.70 1.44
N LYS A 138 10.24 -17.11 2.48
CA LYS A 138 10.07 -18.53 2.83
C LYS A 138 9.37 -19.28 1.71
N LEU A 139 8.32 -18.69 1.14
CA LEU A 139 7.59 -19.26 0.01
C LEU A 139 8.50 -19.49 -1.19
N LYS A 140 9.25 -18.47 -1.61
CA LYS A 140 10.20 -18.54 -2.73
C LYS A 140 11.17 -19.71 -2.54
N GLU A 141 11.80 -19.80 -1.37
CA GLU A 141 12.77 -20.87 -1.09
C GLU A 141 12.14 -22.27 -1.13
N LYS A 142 10.89 -22.40 -0.69
CA LYS A 142 10.16 -23.66 -0.70
C LYS A 142 9.79 -24.12 -2.11
N ILE A 143 9.35 -23.19 -2.97
CA ILE A 143 8.81 -23.53 -4.29
C ILE A 143 9.86 -23.50 -5.42
N LYS A 144 11.07 -22.97 -5.18
CA LYS A 144 12.06 -22.73 -6.25
C LYS A 144 12.42 -23.93 -7.13
N ASN A 145 12.39 -25.14 -6.58
CA ASN A 145 12.75 -26.35 -7.33
C ASN A 145 11.59 -26.87 -8.18
N GLU A 146 10.35 -26.73 -7.70
CA GLU A 146 9.15 -27.25 -8.35
C GLU A 146 8.49 -26.21 -9.27
N TYR A 147 8.60 -24.93 -8.92
CA TYR A 147 8.00 -23.79 -9.61
C TYR A 147 9.04 -22.67 -9.82
N PRO A 148 10.10 -22.91 -10.61
CA PRO A 148 11.22 -21.97 -10.76
C PRO A 148 10.79 -20.59 -11.31
N GLU A 149 9.84 -20.54 -12.24
CA GLU A 149 9.35 -19.27 -12.79
C GLU A 149 8.54 -18.44 -11.78
N ILE A 150 7.86 -19.11 -10.86
CA ILE A 150 7.10 -18.46 -9.79
C ILE A 150 8.07 -17.93 -8.74
N ALA A 151 9.07 -18.72 -8.35
CA ALA A 151 10.14 -18.26 -7.47
C ALA A 151 10.90 -17.06 -8.05
N LEU A 152 11.17 -17.04 -9.37
CA LEU A 152 11.77 -15.89 -10.02
C LEU A 152 10.86 -14.65 -9.97
N SER A 153 9.55 -14.83 -10.11
CA SER A 153 8.58 -13.73 -10.01
C SER A 153 8.54 -13.17 -8.59
N LEU A 154 8.60 -14.04 -7.56
CA LEU A 154 8.74 -13.63 -6.16
C LEU A 154 10.06 -12.91 -5.89
N GLU A 155 11.19 -13.40 -6.43
CA GLU A 155 12.49 -12.74 -6.32
C GLU A 155 12.42 -11.30 -6.86
N ASN A 156 11.83 -11.11 -8.04
CA ASN A 156 11.67 -9.79 -8.64
C ASN A 156 10.87 -8.81 -7.75
N ILE A 157 9.84 -9.29 -7.05
CA ILE A 157 9.06 -8.50 -6.09
C ILE A 157 9.93 -8.16 -4.88
N LEU A 158 10.60 -9.16 -4.31
CA LEU A 158 11.43 -9.02 -3.12
C LEU A 158 12.58 -8.03 -3.35
N THR A 159 13.33 -8.18 -4.44
CA THR A 159 14.42 -7.26 -4.83
C THR A 159 13.91 -5.84 -5.03
N TYR A 160 12.75 -5.66 -5.68
CA TYR A 160 12.17 -4.33 -5.88
C TYR A 160 11.74 -3.66 -4.58
N SER A 161 11.47 -4.45 -3.53
CA SER A 161 10.97 -3.96 -2.23
C SER A 161 12.02 -3.87 -1.13
N ASP A 162 13.27 -4.24 -1.39
CA ASP A 162 14.27 -4.50 -0.34
C ASP A 162 14.66 -3.24 0.46
N GLU A 163 14.66 -2.07 -0.19
CA GLU A 163 14.88 -0.79 0.49
C GLU A 163 13.78 -0.49 1.51
N ASN A 164 12.51 -0.66 1.14
CA ASN A 164 11.37 -0.45 2.04
C ASN A 164 11.29 -1.50 3.14
N LYS A 165 11.72 -2.74 2.87
CA LYS A 165 11.86 -3.78 3.90
C LYS A 165 12.87 -3.37 4.98
N THR A 166 14.03 -2.87 4.56
CA THR A 166 15.08 -2.44 5.49
C THR A 166 14.56 -1.32 6.38
N ARG A 167 13.89 -0.32 5.79
CA ARG A 167 13.25 0.78 6.52
C ARG A 167 12.20 0.28 7.51
N ARG A 168 11.29 -0.60 7.10
CA ARG A 168 10.29 -1.18 8.01
C ARG A 168 10.92 -1.92 9.19
N HIS A 169 11.94 -2.75 8.96
CA HIS A 169 12.63 -3.45 10.04
C HIS A 169 13.23 -2.45 11.04
N THR A 170 13.86 -1.38 10.55
CA THR A 170 14.37 -0.31 11.42
C THR A 170 13.25 0.31 12.25
N LYS A 171 12.07 0.63 11.69
CA LYS A 171 10.93 1.14 12.48
C LYS A 171 10.51 0.18 13.58
N ILE A 172 10.30 -1.08 13.23
CA ILE A 172 9.76 -2.09 14.14
C ILE A 172 10.72 -2.33 15.30
N HIS A 173 12.03 -2.30 15.04
CA HIS A 173 13.05 -2.61 16.05
C HIS A 173 13.55 -1.40 16.84
N SER A 174 13.69 -0.24 16.20
CA SER A 174 14.24 0.97 16.82
C SER A 174 13.20 2.01 17.20
N GLY A 175 11.96 1.89 16.72
CA GLY A 175 10.88 2.87 16.94
C GLY A 175 10.96 4.09 16.03
N GLU A 176 12.08 4.30 15.35
CA GLU A 176 12.34 5.45 14.47
C GLU A 176 12.77 4.98 13.07
N ILE A 177 12.39 5.74 12.04
CA ILE A 177 12.99 5.64 10.70
C ILE A 177 13.54 7.02 10.38
N GLU A 178 14.78 7.06 9.91
CA GLU A 178 15.25 8.25 9.20
C GLU A 178 14.64 8.28 7.80
N ILE A 179 13.68 9.19 7.59
CA ILE A 179 13.02 9.40 6.31
C ILE A 179 13.74 10.55 5.62
N SER A 180 14.81 10.24 4.90
CA SER A 180 15.64 11.23 4.21
C SER A 180 14.85 12.02 3.17
N GLU A 181 13.82 11.41 2.57
CA GLU A 181 12.93 12.04 1.60
C GLU A 181 12.17 13.22 2.20
N VAL A 182 11.70 13.10 3.44
CA VAL A 182 10.98 14.18 4.14
C VAL A 182 11.97 15.14 4.80
N ARG A 183 13.08 14.64 5.36
CA ARG A 183 14.12 15.45 6.00
C ARG A 183 14.73 16.49 5.05
N ASN A 184 14.83 16.18 3.76
CA ASN A 184 15.39 17.07 2.74
C ASN A 184 14.37 18.07 2.17
N ILE A 185 13.12 18.04 2.64
CA ILE A 185 12.09 19.02 2.27
C ILE A 185 12.18 20.19 3.26
N PRO A 186 12.47 21.40 2.79
CA PRO A 186 12.50 22.55 3.68
C PRO A 186 11.05 22.98 4.00
N PHE A 187 10.56 22.66 5.19
CA PHE A 187 9.29 23.14 5.71
C PHE A 187 9.47 24.55 6.30
N TRP A 188 9.56 25.56 5.43
CA TRP A 188 9.87 26.94 5.84
C TRP A 188 8.86 27.51 6.85
N GLU A 189 7.62 27.05 6.80
CA GLU A 189 6.55 27.45 7.70
C GLU A 189 6.78 27.00 9.14
N ASP A 190 7.47 25.87 9.35
CA ASP A 190 7.82 25.37 10.68
C ASP A 190 8.85 26.29 11.38
N TYR A 191 9.54 27.16 10.63
CA TYR A 191 10.52 28.12 11.16
C TYR A 191 9.97 29.53 11.36
N ALA A 192 8.75 29.81 10.91
CA ALA A 192 8.19 31.16 10.93
C ALA A 192 8.00 31.71 12.35
N ASP A 193 7.67 30.86 13.31
CA ASP A 193 7.54 31.25 14.72
C ASP A 193 8.90 31.55 15.37
N VAL A 194 9.97 30.98 14.83
CA VAL A 194 11.34 31.09 15.39
C VAL A 194 12.11 32.25 14.74
N LEU A 195 11.90 32.47 13.44
CA LEU A 195 12.61 33.49 12.65
C LEU A 195 11.61 34.34 11.82
N PRO A 196 10.68 35.05 12.49
CA PRO A 196 9.59 35.77 11.83
C PRO A 196 10.05 36.93 10.94
N GLU A 197 11.25 37.47 11.19
CA GLU A 197 11.85 38.54 10.39
C GLU A 197 12.46 38.03 9.07
N ILE A 198 12.74 36.72 8.99
CA ILE A 198 13.40 36.08 7.85
C ILE A 198 12.37 35.34 6.98
N PHE A 199 11.39 34.69 7.62
CA PHE A 199 10.39 33.89 6.95
C PHE A 199 9.05 34.62 6.91
N ASP A 200 8.82 35.34 5.81
CA ASP A 200 7.47 35.75 5.44
C ASP A 200 6.69 34.48 5.05
N LEU A 201 5.75 34.07 5.91
CA LEU A 201 4.81 32.95 5.68
C LEU A 201 4.00 33.07 4.39
N LYS A 202 4.00 34.25 3.75
CA LYS A 202 3.35 34.50 2.47
C LYS A 202 4.31 34.56 1.30
N ASN A 203 5.62 34.33 1.51
CA ASN A 203 6.60 34.35 0.43
C ASN A 203 6.29 33.22 -0.57
N PRO A 204 5.80 33.54 -1.78
CA PRO A 204 5.32 32.54 -2.71
C PRO A 204 6.43 31.61 -3.21
N ILE A 205 7.70 32.07 -3.20
CA ILE A 205 8.86 31.29 -3.64
C ILE A 205 9.17 30.20 -2.63
N LEU A 206 9.15 30.51 -1.33
CA LEU A 206 9.44 29.53 -0.29
C LEU A 206 8.33 28.47 -0.24
N LEU A 207 7.07 28.91 -0.31
CA LEU A 207 5.91 28.01 -0.37
C LEU A 207 5.98 27.08 -1.59
N SER A 208 6.36 27.60 -2.76
CA SER A 208 6.46 26.79 -3.98
C SER A 208 7.58 25.76 -3.88
N MET A 209 8.74 26.11 -3.32
CA MET A 209 9.85 25.16 -3.14
C MET A 209 9.46 23.96 -2.28
N THR A 210 8.76 24.19 -1.17
CA THR A 210 8.28 23.10 -0.30
C THR A 210 7.24 22.24 -1.03
N ASN A 211 6.28 22.89 -1.71
CA ASN A 211 5.22 22.19 -2.46
C ASN A 211 5.80 21.33 -3.59
N GLU A 212 6.71 21.87 -4.40
CA GLU A 212 7.37 21.14 -5.50
C GLU A 212 8.08 19.88 -5.00
N LYS A 213 8.74 19.98 -3.84
CA LYS A 213 9.43 18.83 -3.22
C LYS A 213 8.48 17.77 -2.71
N ILE A 214 7.36 18.18 -2.12
CA ILE A 214 6.30 17.27 -1.67
C ILE A 214 5.64 16.58 -2.87
N GLU A 215 5.33 17.33 -3.92
CA GLU A 215 4.78 16.79 -5.17
C GLU A 215 5.74 15.78 -5.81
N GLN A 216 7.03 16.10 -5.88
CA GLN A 216 8.06 15.20 -6.35
C GLN A 216 8.09 13.90 -5.53
N MET A 217 8.13 14.01 -4.19
CA MET A 217 8.10 12.85 -3.30
C MET A 217 6.86 11.99 -3.53
N ILE A 218 5.67 12.60 -3.60
CA ILE A 218 4.40 11.88 -3.84
C ILE A 218 4.43 11.16 -5.19
N ALA A 219 4.97 11.79 -6.23
CA ALA A 219 5.08 11.18 -7.56
C ALA A 219 6.02 9.96 -7.56
N GLU A 220 7.17 10.05 -6.88
CA GLU A 220 8.13 8.94 -6.72
C GLU A 220 7.48 7.76 -5.98
N LEU A 221 6.75 8.03 -4.89
CA LEU A 221 6.02 7.02 -4.13
C LEU A 221 4.92 6.35 -4.97
N LYS A 222 4.15 7.13 -5.72
CA LYS A 222 3.12 6.58 -6.64
C LYS A 222 3.77 5.69 -7.70
N SER A 223 4.86 6.12 -8.31
CA SER A 223 5.60 5.32 -9.30
C SER A 223 6.11 4.02 -8.70
N TYR A 224 6.62 4.06 -7.47
CA TYR A 224 7.07 2.88 -6.76
C TYR A 224 5.93 1.87 -6.56
N VAL A 225 4.77 2.30 -6.05
CA VAL A 225 3.68 1.35 -5.77
C VAL A 225 3.08 0.79 -7.06
N VAL A 226 2.97 1.59 -8.12
CA VAL A 226 2.58 1.09 -9.44
C VAL A 226 3.54 0.00 -9.89
N GLY A 227 4.85 0.22 -9.83
CA GLY A 227 5.85 -0.78 -10.19
C GLY A 227 5.80 -2.04 -9.32
N LEU A 228 5.47 -1.91 -8.03
CA LEU A 228 5.26 -3.05 -7.14
C LEU A 228 4.02 -3.86 -7.54
N ILE A 229 2.88 -3.19 -7.75
CA ILE A 229 1.61 -3.83 -8.16
C ILE A 229 1.79 -4.55 -9.49
N GLU A 230 2.49 -3.97 -10.46
CA GLU A 230 2.73 -4.63 -11.75
C GLU A 230 3.53 -5.94 -11.59
N LYS A 231 4.49 -5.99 -10.68
CA LYS A 231 5.24 -7.23 -10.40
C LYS A 231 4.39 -8.27 -9.69
N ILE A 232 3.54 -7.85 -8.75
CA ILE A 232 2.58 -8.71 -8.07
C ILE A 232 1.59 -9.29 -9.07
N ASN A 233 1.10 -8.47 -9.98
CA ASN A 233 0.20 -8.85 -11.05
C ASN A 233 0.78 -9.96 -11.93
N VAL A 234 2.05 -9.86 -12.31
CA VAL A 234 2.77 -10.92 -13.04
C VAL A 234 2.80 -12.23 -12.25
N PHE A 235 3.04 -12.18 -10.93
CA PHE A 235 2.98 -13.37 -10.08
C PHE A 235 1.56 -13.98 -10.07
N LEU A 236 0.54 -13.16 -9.83
CA LEU A 236 -0.85 -13.62 -9.72
C LEU A 236 -1.37 -14.23 -11.03
N ASP A 237 -1.00 -13.66 -12.18
CA ASP A 237 -1.36 -14.22 -13.48
C ASP A 237 -0.74 -15.60 -13.72
N LYS A 238 0.51 -15.80 -13.28
CA LYS A 238 1.18 -17.11 -13.39
C LYS A 238 0.67 -18.15 -12.39
N SER A 239 -0.01 -17.72 -11.34
CA SER A 239 -0.57 -18.60 -10.31
C SER A 239 -2.07 -18.85 -10.47
N ILE A 240 -2.68 -18.38 -11.56
CA ILE A 240 -4.12 -18.38 -11.73
C ILE A 240 -4.73 -19.78 -11.82
N ASP A 241 -3.96 -20.74 -12.31
CA ASP A 241 -4.30 -22.16 -12.40
C ASP A 241 -4.25 -22.88 -11.03
N LYS A 242 -3.83 -22.19 -9.96
CA LYS A 242 -3.76 -22.70 -8.58
C LYS A 242 -4.94 -22.26 -7.69
N ILE A 243 -5.77 -21.37 -8.20
CA ILE A 243 -7.10 -21.08 -7.64
C ILE A 243 -7.93 -22.33 -7.81
#